data_AF-D9WCM6-F1
#
_entry.id   AF-D9WCM6-F1
#
_cell.length_a   1.000
_cell.length_b   1.000
_cell.length_c   1.000
_cell.angle_alpha   90.00
_cell.angle_beta   90.00
_cell.angle_gamma   90.00
#
_symmetry.space_group_name_H-M   'P 1'
#
loop_
_entity.id
_entity.type
_entity.pdbx_description
1 polymer ?
#
loop_
_entity_poly.entity_id
_entity_poly.type
_entity_poly.pdbx_seq_one_letter_code
_entity_poly.pdbx_strand_id
1 'polypeptide(L)'
;MGLFSGLVTWPLAPVRGLGWIAERLHDEAHRQLYDPKVIQQRLEEVAEQRESGELSEEEAARQEDELVRRLMAGGPPGGGMEV
;
A
#
# COMPACT_ATOMS: atom_id res chain seq x y z
N MET A 1 32.44 -31.19 17.68
CA MET A 1 32.16 -30.94 16.26
C MET A 1 31.02 -29.93 16.15
N GLY A 2 31.28 -28.62 16.06
CA GLY A 2 30.18 -27.63 16.11
C GLY A 2 30.50 -26.19 15.70
N LEU A 3 31.77 -25.81 15.57
CA LEU A 3 32.14 -24.43 15.21
C LEU A 3 32.37 -24.22 13.70
N PHE A 4 32.71 -25.28 12.96
CA PHE A 4 32.97 -25.18 11.52
C PHE A 4 31.69 -25.10 10.66
N SER A 5 30.58 -25.68 11.13
CA SER A 5 29.29 -25.60 10.41
C SER A 5 28.67 -24.19 10.49
N GLY A 6 28.89 -23.47 11.59
CA GLY A 6 28.51 -22.07 11.72
C GLY A 6 29.25 -21.18 10.74
N LEU A 7 30.56 -21.37 10.56
CA LEU A 7 31.38 -20.54 9.65
C LEU A 7 31.01 -20.70 8.16
N VAL A 8 30.51 -21.86 7.74
CA VAL A 8 30.11 -22.12 6.33
C VAL A 8 28.74 -21.53 6.00
N THR A 9 27.85 -21.40 6.98
CA THR A 9 26.51 -20.81 6.79
C THR A 9 26.45 -19.32 7.17
N TRP A 10 27.41 -18.82 7.96
CA TRP A 10 27.58 -17.41 8.30
C TRP A 10 27.78 -16.46 7.10
N PRO A 11 28.49 -16.82 6.00
CA PRO A 11 28.55 -15.96 4.82
C PRO A 11 27.19 -15.82 4.09
N LEU A 12 26.20 -16.66 4.40
CA LEU A 12 24.82 -16.55 3.90
C LEU A 12 23.87 -15.82 4.88
N ALA A 13 24.36 -15.38 6.03
CA ALA A 13 23.60 -14.56 6.97
C ALA A 13 23.12 -13.21 6.37
N PRO A 14 23.87 -12.50 5.51
CA PRO A 14 23.40 -11.27 4.86
C PRO A 14 22.17 -11.50 3.96
N VAL A 15 22.10 -12.65 3.30
CA VAL A 15 21.00 -13.02 2.40
C VAL A 15 19.69 -13.22 3.18
N ARG A 16 19.77 -13.74 4.41
CA ARG A 16 18.61 -13.82 5.32
C ARG A 16 18.12 -12.44 5.78
N GLY A 17 19.00 -11.45 5.87
CA GLY A 17 18.64 -10.06 6.20
C GLY A 17 17.84 -9.36 5.09
N LEU A 18 18.12 -9.68 3.81
CA LEU A 18 17.37 -9.14 2.67
C LEU A 18 15.92 -9.63 2.62
N GLY A 19 15.64 -10.87 3.03
CA GLY A 19 14.27 -11.40 3.14
C GLY A 19 13.43 -10.64 4.17
N TRP A 20 14.02 -10.33 5.34
CA TRP A 20 13.37 -9.52 6.37
C TRP A 20 13.09 -8.07 5.91
N ILE A 21 14.00 -7.48 5.12
CA ILE A 21 13.78 -6.16 4.50
C ILE A 21 12.71 -6.22 3.42
N ALA A 22 12.67 -7.27 2.61
CA ALA A 22 11.65 -7.44 1.57
C ALA A 22 10.25 -7.63 2.17
N GLU A 23 10.11 -8.41 3.24
CA GLU A 23 8.86 -8.54 4.00
C GLU A 23 8.44 -7.20 4.63
N ARG A 24 9.39 -6.47 5.23
CA ARG A 24 9.12 -5.13 5.80
C ARG A 24 8.76 -4.08 4.75
N LEU A 25 9.37 -4.14 3.57
CA LEU A 25 9.05 -3.25 2.45
C LEU A 25 7.69 -3.60 1.85
N HIS A 26 7.32 -4.87 1.83
CA HIS A 26 6.01 -5.33 1.37
C HIS A 26 4.89 -4.86 2.32
N ASP A 27 5.09 -4.97 3.63
CA ASP A 27 4.15 -4.48 4.64
C ASP A 27 3.97 -2.95 4.60
N GLU A 28 5.04 -2.21 4.36
CA GLU A 28 5.00 -0.75 4.27
C GLU A 28 4.40 -0.27 2.94
N ALA A 29 4.67 -0.96 1.83
CA ALA A 29 4.05 -0.67 0.53
C ALA A 29 2.54 -0.91 0.57
N HIS A 30 2.08 -2.00 1.21
CA HIS A 30 0.65 -2.23 1.42
C HIS A 30 0.02 -1.19 2.34
N ARG A 31 0.69 -0.76 3.42
CA ARG A 31 0.15 0.33 4.25
C ARG A 31 0.01 1.63 3.49
N GLN A 32 1.02 2.06 2.73
CA GLN A 32 0.93 3.33 2.01
C GLN A 32 -0.14 3.33 0.90
N LEU A 33 -0.34 2.19 0.23
CA LEU A 33 -1.36 2.05 -0.83
C LEU A 33 -2.79 2.02 -0.30
N TYR A 34 -2.98 1.58 0.95
CA TYR A 34 -4.30 1.36 1.56
C TYR A 34 -4.55 2.23 2.80
N ASP A 35 -3.64 3.15 3.16
CA ASP A 35 -3.82 4.07 4.30
C ASP A 35 -4.99 5.02 4.01
N PRO A 36 -6.05 5.01 4.84
CA PRO A 36 -7.17 5.92 4.69
C PRO A 36 -6.78 7.39 4.54
N LYS A 37 -5.71 7.85 5.20
CA LYS A 37 -5.26 9.24 5.12
C LYS A 37 -4.65 9.59 3.78
N VAL A 38 -3.86 8.68 3.21
CA VAL A 38 -3.22 8.87 1.89
C VAL A 38 -4.29 8.90 0.80
N ILE A 39 -5.28 8.02 0.89
CA ILE A 39 -6.40 7.98 -0.06
C ILE A 39 -7.26 9.25 0.05
N GLN A 40 -7.53 9.74 1.27
CA GLN A 40 -8.25 11.00 1.48
C GLN A 40 -7.52 12.20 0.86
N GLN A 41 -6.20 12.31 1.04
CA GLN A 41 -5.41 13.38 0.41
C GLN A 41 -5.48 13.32 -1.11
N ARG A 42 -5.38 12.13 -1.70
CA ARG A 42 -5.49 11.97 -3.16
C ARG A 42 -6.88 12.31 -3.70
N LEU A 43 -7.93 12.06 -2.94
CA LEU A 43 -9.29 12.50 -3.30
C LEU A 43 -9.40 14.03 -3.32
N GLU A 44 -8.77 14.72 -2.37
CA GLU A 44 -8.67 16.19 -2.38
C GLU A 44 -7.91 16.70 -3.62
N GLU A 45 -6.77 16.09 -3.98
CA GLU A 45 -6.00 16.45 -5.17
C GLU A 45 -6.80 16.28 -6.47
N VAL A 46 -7.60 15.20 -6.59
CA VAL A 46 -8.47 14.98 -7.75
C VAL A 46 -9.58 16.03 -7.80
N ALA A 47 -10.14 16.42 -6.65
CA ALA A 47 -11.16 17.46 -6.57
C ALA A 47 -10.61 18.83 -6.99
N GLU A 48 -9.41 19.18 -6.55
CA GLU A 48 -8.72 20.42 -6.94
C GLU A 48 -8.42 20.46 -8.45
N GLN A 49 -7.93 19.35 -9.01
CA GLN A 49 -7.67 19.22 -10.45
C GLN A 49 -8.95 19.28 -11.30
N ARG A 50 -10.08 18.76 -10.79
CA ARG A 50 -11.38 18.93 -11.44
C ARG A 50 -11.82 20.40 -11.41
N GLU A 51 -11.68 21.06 -10.26
CA GLU A 51 -12.06 22.47 -10.09
C GLU A 51 -11.21 23.41 -10.94
N SER A 52 -9.91 23.12 -11.09
CA SER A 52 -9.00 23.86 -11.97
C SER A 52 -9.24 23.58 -13.46
N GLY A 53 -10.04 22.57 -13.79
CA GLY A 53 -10.30 22.11 -15.16
C GLY A 53 -9.16 21.32 -15.78
N GLU A 54 -8.17 20.90 -14.98
CA GLU A 54 -7.07 20.01 -15.40
C GLU A 54 -7.54 18.57 -15.61
N LEU A 55 -8.61 18.16 -14.91
CA LEU A 55 -9.31 16.89 -15.11
C LEU A 55 -10.73 17.11 -15.62
N SER A 56 -11.14 16.33 -16.61
CA SER A 56 -12.56 16.27 -16.98
C SER A 56 -13.37 15.57 -15.88
N GLU A 57 -14.67 15.88 -15.82
CA GLU A 57 -15.63 15.24 -14.91
C GLU A 57 -15.57 13.70 -14.96
N GLU A 58 -15.47 13.16 -16.18
CA GLU A 58 -15.48 11.72 -16.44
C GLU A 58 -14.14 11.04 -16.06
N GLU A 59 -13.03 11.79 -16.09
CA GLU A 59 -11.73 11.33 -15.60
C GLU A 59 -11.63 11.42 -14.08
N ALA A 60 -12.09 12.51 -13.49
CA ALA A 60 -12.15 12.69 -12.04
C ALA A 60 -13.01 11.59 -11.39
N ALA A 61 -14.22 11.35 -11.91
CA ALA A 61 -15.11 10.32 -11.39
C ALA A 61 -14.51 8.90 -11.42
N ARG A 62 -13.76 8.56 -12.47
CA ARG A 62 -13.07 7.26 -12.56
C ARG A 62 -11.95 7.13 -11.52
N GLN A 63 -11.18 8.19 -11.31
CA GLN A 63 -10.10 8.20 -10.33
C GLN A 63 -10.64 8.16 -8.89
N GLU A 64 -11.70 8.92 -8.60
CA GLU A 64 -12.39 8.91 -7.31
C GLU A 64 -12.95 7.51 -6.99
N ASP A 65 -13.63 6.85 -7.94
CA ASP A 65 -14.16 5.48 -7.76
C ASP A 65 -13.06 4.46 -7.44
N GLU A 66 -11.91 4.55 -8.13
CA GLU A 66 -10.77 3.68 -7.86
C GLU A 66 -10.20 3.90 -6.45
N LEU A 67 -10.02 5.16 -6.05
CA LEU A 67 -9.53 5.53 -4.71
C LEU A 67 -10.49 5.05 -3.62
N VAL A 68 -11.79 5.23 -3.80
CA VAL A 68 -12.84 4.77 -2.88
C VAL A 68 -12.85 3.24 -2.79
N ARG A 69 -12.73 2.50 -3.90
CA ARG A 69 -12.62 1.04 -3.88
C ARG A 69 -11.41 0.56 -3.08
N ARG A 70 -10.26 1.23 -3.23
CA ARG A 70 -9.05 0.91 -2.45
C ARG A 70 -9.26 1.17 -0.96
N LEU A 71 -9.95 2.26 -0.60
CA LEU A 71 -10.29 2.55 0.79
C LEU A 71 -11.16 1.44 1.41
N MET A 72 -12.17 0.97 0.66
CA MET A 72 -13.01 -0.15 1.11
C MET A 72 -12.24 -1.47 1.21
N ALA A 73 -11.29 -1.72 0.30
CA ALA A 73 -10.45 -2.92 0.31
C ALA A 73 -9.39 -2.93 1.43
N GLY A 74 -8.96 -1.75 1.89
CA GLY A 74 -7.99 -1.56 2.98
C GLY A 74 -8.61 -1.42 4.38
N GLY A 75 -9.92 -1.13 4.46
CA GLY A 75 -10.67 -1.04 5.72
C GLY A 75 -10.95 -2.43 6.34
N PRO A 76 -11.24 -2.51 7.65
CA PRO A 76 -11.62 -3.78 8.28
C PRO A 76 -12.82 -4.41 7.56
N PRO A 77 -12.80 -5.72 7.27
CA PRO A 77 -13.88 -6.39 6.55
C PRO A 77 -15.14 -6.43 7.43
N GLY A 78 -16.08 -5.52 7.21
CA GLY A 78 -17.32 -5.50 7.98
C GLY A 78 -18.07 -4.17 7.90
N GLY A 79 -18.69 -3.90 6.77
CA GLY A 79 -19.60 -2.76 6.61
C GLY A 79 -20.55 -2.91 5.41
N GLY A 80 -20.78 -4.16 4.95
CA GLY A 80 -21.81 -4.45 3.98
C GLY A 80 -23.17 -4.28 4.65
N MET A 81 -23.89 -3.25 4.22
CA MET A 81 -25.28 -3.01 4.57
C MET A 81 -26.14 -4.21 4.14
N GLU A 82 -26.66 -4.95 5.11
CA GLU A 82 -27.93 -5.65 4.96
C GLU A 82 -29.04 -4.58 5.05
N VAL A 83 -29.66 -4.26 3.91
CA VAL A 83 -31.02 -3.69 3.82
C VAL A 83 -31.75 -4.26 2.62
#